data_AF-A0A951ZIE5-F1
#
_entry.id   AF-A0A951ZIE5-F1
#
_cell.length_a   1.000
_cell.length_b   1.000
_cell.length_c   1.000
_cell.angle_alpha   90.00
_cell.angle_beta   90.00
_cell.angle_gamma   90.00
#
_symmetry.space_group_name_H-M   'P 1'
#
loop_
_entity.id
_entity.type
_entity.pdbx_description
1 polymer ?
#
loop_
_entity_poly.entity_id
_entity_poly.type
_entity_poly.pdbx_seq_one_letter_code
_entity_poly.pdbx_strand_id
1 'polypeptide(L)'
;MPVSLAPSLPPHVAPPAPRAGLNLADDDRLVRTASAFRAFLETLDLDLDDANLVGTDFRVARAYRELFAGLAPGAEPNLTTFANVEGYADIVSVVGIPFFSVCAHHFIQFFGVAHVW
;
A
#
# COMPACT_ATOMS: atom_id res chain seq x y z
N MET A 1 36.38 -20.45 -6.73
CA MET A 1 35.86 -19.63 -5.61
C MET A 1 34.34 -19.62 -5.74
N PRO A 2 33.56 -20.16 -4.80
CA PRO A 2 32.11 -20.08 -4.89
C PRO A 2 31.71 -18.64 -4.56
N VAL A 3 31.11 -17.94 -5.52
CA VAL A 3 30.48 -16.64 -5.28
C VAL A 3 29.18 -16.94 -4.53
N SER A 4 29.19 -16.68 -3.22
CA SER A 4 27.97 -16.71 -2.41
C SER A 4 27.07 -15.56 -2.88
N LEU A 5 26.09 -15.89 -3.71
CA LEU A 5 24.95 -15.03 -4.02
C LEU A 5 23.95 -15.15 -2.87
N ALA A 6 24.29 -14.61 -1.70
CA ALA A 6 23.24 -14.24 -0.77
C ALA A 6 22.45 -13.11 -1.43
N PRO A 7 21.13 -13.26 -1.69
CA PRO A 7 20.35 -12.16 -2.22
C PRO A 7 20.41 -11.03 -1.19
N SER A 8 21.05 -9.93 -1.57
CA SER A 8 21.05 -8.72 -0.76
C SER A 8 19.59 -8.33 -0.53
N LEU A 9 19.20 -8.17 0.72
CA LEU A 9 17.92 -7.55 1.07
C LEU A 9 17.80 -6.28 0.22
N PRO A 10 16.67 -6.07 -0.49
CA PRO A 10 16.49 -4.85 -1.25
C PRO A 10 16.75 -3.66 -0.30
N PRO A 11 17.44 -2.61 -0.78
CA PRO A 11 17.64 -1.42 0.04
C PRO A 11 16.29 -1.00 0.61
N HIS A 12 16.25 -0.54 1.86
CA HIS A 12 15.02 -0.13 2.52
C HIS A 12 14.31 0.90 1.63
N VAL A 13 13.37 0.45 0.82
CA VAL A 13 12.60 1.32 -0.06
C VAL A 13 11.71 2.08 0.89
N ALA A 14 11.96 3.38 1.00
CA ALA A 14 11.10 4.25 1.79
C ALA A 14 9.66 4.04 1.30
N PRO A 15 8.69 3.88 2.22
CA PRO A 15 7.30 3.76 1.81
C PRO A 15 6.95 4.94 0.90
N PRO A 16 6.16 4.71 -0.16
CA PRO A 16 5.76 5.79 -1.05
C PRO A 16 5.11 6.91 -0.24
N ALA A 17 5.37 8.17 -0.61
CA ALA A 17 4.75 9.31 0.03
C ALA A 17 3.20 9.15 0.01
N PRO A 18 2.49 9.63 1.04
CA PRO A 18 1.04 9.52 1.11
C PRO A 18 0.41 10.07 -0.16
N ARG A 19 -0.48 9.29 -0.79
CA ARG A 19 -1.14 9.73 -2.03
C ARG A 19 -2.03 10.94 -1.71
N ALA A 20 -1.74 12.08 -2.36
CA ALA A 20 -2.61 13.24 -2.35
C ALA A 20 -3.97 12.87 -2.97
N GLY A 21 -5.08 13.23 -2.32
CA GLY A 21 -6.44 13.00 -2.85
C GLY A 21 -7.35 12.13 -1.98
N LEU A 22 -6.88 11.59 -0.85
CA LEU A 22 -7.78 10.99 0.15
C LEU A 22 -8.61 12.10 0.80
N ASN A 23 -9.80 12.36 0.26
CA ASN A 23 -10.77 13.24 0.89
C ASN A 23 -11.18 12.61 2.24
N LEU A 24 -10.67 13.17 3.33
CA LEU A 24 -10.98 12.74 4.69
C LEU A 24 -12.44 13.06 5.07
N ALA A 25 -13.16 13.84 4.26
CA ALA A 25 -14.50 14.35 4.56
C ALA A 25 -15.60 13.29 4.70
N ASP A 26 -15.35 12.02 4.33
CA ASP A 26 -16.26 10.92 4.67
C ASP A 26 -15.90 10.32 6.05
N ASP A 27 -16.16 11.10 7.09
CA ASP A 27 -15.77 10.80 8.47
C ASP A 27 -16.52 9.57 9.02
N ASP A 28 -17.73 9.27 8.51
CA ASP A 28 -18.52 8.11 8.95
C ASP A 28 -17.83 6.76 8.69
N ARG A 29 -17.25 6.57 7.50
CA ARG A 29 -16.55 5.31 7.19
C ARG A 29 -15.31 5.12 8.06
N LEU A 30 -14.57 6.20 8.30
CA LEU A 30 -13.39 6.16 9.16
C LEU A 30 -13.78 5.79 10.60
N VAL A 31 -14.79 6.46 11.15
CA VAL A 31 -15.32 6.19 12.49
C VAL A 31 -15.84 4.76 12.61
N ARG A 32 -16.60 4.28 11.61
CA ARG A 32 -17.11 2.90 11.59
C ARG A 32 -16.00 1.86 11.54
N THR A 33 -14.98 2.05 10.71
CA THR A 33 -13.81 1.15 10.66
C THR A 33 -13.00 1.18 11.96
N ALA A 34 -12.77 2.37 12.54
CA ALA A 34 -12.08 2.51 13.82
C ALA A 34 -12.85 1.79 14.93
N SER A 35 -14.17 2.00 15.03
CA SER A 35 -15.02 1.33 16.00
C SER A 35 -14.99 -0.20 15.87
N ALA A 36 -15.05 -0.73 14.64
CA ALA A 36 -14.92 -2.16 14.40
C ALA A 36 -13.54 -2.71 14.82
N PHE A 37 -12.46 -1.96 14.55
CA PHE A 37 -11.13 -2.37 14.94
C PHE A 37 -10.90 -2.27 16.45
N ARG A 38 -11.50 -1.28 17.11
CA ARG A 38 -11.52 -1.17 18.57
C ARG A 38 -12.16 -2.41 19.18
N ALA A 39 -13.33 -2.80 18.71
CA ALA A 39 -14.00 -4.02 19.17
C ALA A 39 -13.11 -5.26 18.97
N PHE A 40 -12.40 -5.35 17.83
CA PHE A 40 -11.42 -6.41 17.59
C PHE A 40 -10.28 -6.40 18.63
N LEU A 41 -9.67 -5.25 18.93
CA LEU A 41 -8.61 -5.14 19.94
C LEU A 41 -9.12 -5.53 21.34
N GLU A 42 -10.34 -5.12 21.69
CA GLU A 42 -11.00 -5.51 22.95
C GLU A 42 -11.23 -7.04 23.02
N THR A 43 -11.58 -7.70 21.90
CA THR A 43 -11.71 -9.17 21.88
C THR A 43 -10.39 -9.93 22.04
N LEU A 44 -9.26 -9.25 21.87
CA LEU A 44 -7.92 -9.79 22.12
C LEU A 44 -7.42 -9.47 23.55
N ASP A 45 -8.28 -8.91 24.40
CA ASP A 45 -7.95 -8.49 25.78
C ASP A 45 -6.79 -7.48 25.85
N LEU A 46 -6.66 -6.62 24.84
CA LEU A 46 -5.62 -5.58 24.80
C LEU A 46 -6.04 -4.34 25.59
N ASP A 47 -5.10 -3.79 26.37
CA ASP A 47 -5.30 -2.56 27.15
C ASP A 47 -5.27 -1.32 26.23
N LEU A 48 -6.44 -0.73 25.99
CA LEU A 48 -6.56 0.46 25.14
C LEU A 48 -6.15 1.76 25.83
N ASP A 49 -5.87 1.74 27.14
CA ASP A 49 -5.28 2.85 27.87
C ASP A 49 -3.74 2.82 27.84
N ASP A 50 -3.11 1.73 27.36
CA ASP A 50 -1.67 1.66 27.10
C ASP A 50 -1.27 2.76 26.10
N ALA A 51 -0.28 3.57 26.46
CA ALA A 51 0.17 4.71 25.66
C ALA A 51 0.60 4.33 24.22
N ASN A 52 1.01 3.08 23.98
CA ASN A 52 1.32 2.56 22.64
C ASN A 52 0.06 2.21 21.85
N LEU A 53 -1.03 1.83 22.52
CA LEU A 53 -2.26 1.36 21.90
C LEU A 53 -3.33 2.45 21.78
N VAL A 54 -3.29 3.51 22.58
CA VAL A 54 -4.20 4.66 22.48
C VAL A 54 -4.24 5.19 21.04
N GLY A 55 -5.44 5.23 20.48
CA GLY A 55 -5.72 5.70 19.11
C GLY A 55 -5.29 4.74 17.99
N THR A 56 -4.92 3.49 18.31
CA THR A 56 -4.56 2.47 17.31
C THR A 56 -5.70 2.17 16.35
N ASP A 57 -6.92 2.10 16.85
CA ASP A 57 -8.15 1.98 16.06
C ASP A 57 -8.22 2.98 14.89
N PHE A 58 -8.04 4.27 15.17
CA PHE A 58 -8.03 5.31 14.16
C PHE A 58 -6.79 5.27 13.27
N ARG A 59 -5.61 4.93 13.81
CA ARG A 59 -4.40 4.76 13.01
C ARG A 59 -4.56 3.63 11.99
N VAL A 60 -5.12 2.50 12.40
CA VAL A 60 -5.39 1.35 11.53
C VAL A 60 -6.47 1.70 10.50
N ALA A 61 -7.57 2.33 10.91
CA ALA A 61 -8.61 2.76 9.97
C ALA A 61 -8.05 3.68 8.86
N ARG A 62 -7.18 4.63 9.22
CA ARG A 62 -6.49 5.48 8.23
C ARG A 62 -5.54 4.68 7.34
N ALA A 63 -4.74 3.79 7.92
CA ALA A 63 -3.81 2.96 7.16
C ALA A 63 -4.53 2.08 6.12
N TYR A 64 -5.64 1.45 6.50
CA TYR A 64 -6.45 0.66 5.56
C TYR A 64 -7.08 1.53 4.47
N ARG A 65 -7.51 2.77 4.77
CA ARG A 65 -7.96 3.69 3.72
C ARG A 65 -6.86 4.00 2.70
N GLU A 66 -5.62 4.14 3.14
CA GLU A 66 -4.48 4.39 2.26
C GLU A 66 -4.10 3.16 1.42
N LEU A 67 -3.99 2.00 2.07
CA LEU A 67 -3.63 0.73 1.41
C LEU A 67 -4.62 0.35 0.32
N PHE A 68 -5.91 0.66 0.52
CA PHE A 68 -7.00 0.35 -0.41
C PHE A 68 -7.47 1.57 -1.23
N ALA A 69 -6.74 2.68 -1.22
CA ALA A 69 -7.12 3.90 -1.95
C ALA A 69 -7.30 3.66 -3.47
N GLY A 70 -6.57 2.70 -4.03
CA GLY A 70 -6.69 2.31 -5.44
C GLY A 70 -8.01 1.65 -5.83
N LEU A 71 -8.88 1.29 -4.88
CA LEU A 71 -10.22 0.77 -5.14
C LEU A 71 -11.26 1.88 -5.36
N ALA A 72 -10.94 3.13 -5.03
CA ALA A 72 -11.84 4.24 -5.24
C ALA A 72 -12.01 4.50 -6.75
N PRO A 73 -13.25 4.73 -7.24
CA PRO A 73 -13.45 5.17 -8.62
C PRO A 73 -12.67 6.46 -8.89
N GLY A 74 -11.95 6.53 -10.03
CA GLY A 74 -11.12 7.68 -10.37
C GLY A 74 -9.73 7.68 -9.72
N ALA A 75 -9.34 6.60 -9.02
CA ALA A 75 -7.99 6.46 -8.46
C ALA A 75 -6.93 6.06 -9.50
N GLU A 76 -7.32 5.86 -10.76
CA GLU A 76 -6.38 5.62 -11.86
C GLU A 76 -5.39 6.79 -12.04
N PRO A 77 -4.13 6.50 -12.44
CA PRO A 77 -3.17 7.55 -12.72
C PRO A 77 -3.55 8.32 -13.98
N ASN A 78 -3.21 9.62 -14.03
CA ASN A 78 -3.28 10.40 -15.24
C ASN A 78 -2.26 9.89 -16.26
N LEU A 79 -2.75 9.27 -17.33
CA LEU A 79 -1.90 8.70 -18.38
C LEU A 79 -1.48 9.77 -19.39
N THR A 80 -0.21 9.72 -19.81
CA THR A 80 0.32 10.52 -20.92
C THR A 80 0.91 9.60 -21.98
N THR A 81 0.86 10.05 -23.24
CA THR A 81 1.37 9.31 -24.39
C THR A 81 2.08 10.25 -25.36
N PHE A 82 2.85 9.68 -26.30
CA PHE A 82 3.50 10.41 -27.38
C PHE A 82 3.37 9.60 -28.68
N ALA A 83 3.44 10.29 -29.83
CA ALA A 83 3.41 9.63 -31.13
C ALA A 83 4.70 8.84 -31.39
N ASN A 84 4.60 7.63 -31.94
CA ASN A 84 5.75 6.82 -32.34
C ASN A 84 6.32 7.31 -33.69
N VAL A 85 6.92 8.50 -33.71
CA VAL A 85 7.39 9.15 -34.95
C VAL A 85 8.57 8.40 -35.58
N GLU A 86 9.43 7.79 -34.77
CA GLU A 86 10.64 7.06 -35.19
C GLU A 86 10.34 5.59 -35.59
N GLY A 87 9.09 5.15 -35.52
CA GLY A 87 8.69 3.80 -35.94
C GLY A 87 9.31 2.67 -35.11
N TYR A 88 9.49 2.87 -33.79
CA TYR A 88 9.98 1.83 -32.89
C TYR A 88 9.11 0.56 -33.00
N ALA A 89 9.74 -0.58 -33.26
CA ALA A 89 9.10 -1.89 -33.40
C ALA A 89 9.58 -2.92 -32.36
N ASP A 90 10.56 -2.54 -31.53
CA ASP A 90 11.09 -3.37 -30.46
C ASP A 90 10.31 -3.18 -29.15
N ILE A 91 10.50 -4.11 -28.21
CA ILE A 91 9.84 -4.10 -26.91
C ILE A 91 10.39 -2.99 -26.00
N VAL A 92 9.50 -2.33 -25.26
CA VAL A 92 9.88 -1.37 -24.21
C VAL A 92 9.65 -2.04 -22.87
N SER A 93 10.72 -2.23 -22.11
CA SER A 93 10.64 -2.93 -20.82
C SER A 93 10.97 -2.01 -19.66
N VAL A 94 10.12 -2.02 -18.64
CA VAL A 94 10.37 -1.37 -17.34
C VAL A 94 10.54 -2.45 -16.29
N VAL A 95 11.75 -2.58 -15.78
CA VAL A 95 12.14 -3.61 -14.81
C VAL A 95 12.44 -3.00 -13.45
N GLY A 96 12.24 -3.78 -12.38
CA GLY A 96 12.65 -3.33 -11.05
C GLY A 96 11.66 -2.41 -10.35
N ILE A 97 10.37 -2.43 -10.72
CA ILE A 97 9.35 -1.60 -10.08
C ILE A 97 9.02 -2.20 -8.71
N PRO A 98 9.39 -1.56 -7.57
CA PRO A 98 9.00 -2.07 -6.27
C PRO A 98 7.48 -1.92 -6.09
N PHE A 99 6.83 -2.93 -5.53
CA PHE A 99 5.42 -2.84 -5.16
C PHE A 99 5.17 -3.39 -3.76
N PHE A 100 4.13 -2.84 -3.14
CA PHE A 100 3.59 -3.26 -1.85
C PHE A 100 2.09 -3.45 -2.04
N SER A 101 1.55 -4.54 -1.50
CA SER A 101 0.14 -4.87 -1.64
C SER A 101 -0.35 -5.64 -0.41
N VAL A 102 -1.64 -5.93 -0.36
CA VAL A 102 -2.30 -6.67 0.72
C VAL A 102 -2.93 -7.92 0.13
N CYS A 103 -2.63 -9.08 0.71
CA CYS A 103 -3.25 -10.34 0.28
C CYS A 103 -4.72 -10.34 0.74
N ALA A 104 -5.66 -10.43 -0.19
CA ALA A 104 -7.09 -10.38 0.11
C ALA A 104 -7.61 -11.54 0.98
N HIS A 105 -6.86 -12.64 1.11
CA HIS A 105 -7.29 -13.79 1.92
C HIS A 105 -6.95 -13.65 3.40
N HIS A 106 -5.83 -12.97 3.69
CA HIS A 106 -5.29 -12.91 5.05
C HIS A 106 -5.19 -11.47 5.57
N PHE A 107 -5.35 -10.48 4.70
CA PHE A 107 -5.23 -9.06 5.01
C PHE A 107 -3.84 -8.67 5.56
N ILE A 108 -2.82 -9.46 5.19
CA ILE A 108 -1.41 -9.23 5.50
C ILE A 108 -0.70 -8.68 4.26
N GLN A 109 0.30 -7.83 4.49
CA GLN A 109 1.10 -7.24 3.42
C GLN A 109 1.98 -8.27 2.72
N PHE A 110 2.12 -8.13 1.41
CA PHE A 110 3.17 -8.76 0.62
C PHE A 110 3.80 -7.72 -0.29
N PHE A 111 5.06 -7.94 -0.64
CA PHE A 111 5.86 -7.00 -1.41
C PHE A 111 6.73 -7.76 -2.40
N GLY A 112 7.16 -7.06 -3.44
CA GLY A 112 7.98 -7.66 -4.48
C GLY A 112 8.43 -6.65 -5.52
N VAL A 113 8.88 -7.20 -6.64
CA VAL A 113 9.36 -6.45 -7.80
C VAL A 113 8.53 -6.84 -9.01
N ALA A 114 7.98 -5.84 -9.69
CA ALA A 114 7.28 -6.01 -10.95
C ALA A 114 8.23 -5.71 -12.13
N HIS A 115 8.08 -6.51 -13.17
CA HIS A 115 8.71 -6.32 -14.47
C HIS A 115 7.58 -6.22 -15.50
N VAL A 116 7.58 -5.15 -16.29
CA VAL A 116 6.59 -4.89 -17.33
C VAL A 116 7.33 -4.92 -18.67
N TRP A 117 6.89 -5.80 -19.56
CA TRP A 117 7.43 -5.99 -20.91
C TRP A 117 6.37 -5.63 -21.94
#